data_AF-A0A0U1KKV4-F1
#
_entry.id   AF-A0A0U1KKV4-F1
#
_cell.length_a   1.000
_cell.length_b   1.000
_cell.length_c   1.000
_cell.angle_alpha   90.00
_cell.angle_beta   90.00
_cell.angle_gamma   90.00
#
_symmetry.space_group_name_H-M   'P 1'
#
loop_
_entity.id
_entity.type
_entity.pdbx_description
1 polymer ?
#
loop_
_entity_poly.entity_id
_entity_poly.type
_entity_poly.pdbx_seq_one_letter_code
_entity_poly.pdbx_strand_id
1 'polypeptide(L)' 'MVKVILQKIIYFVFTLIIFIVLWKVMSKFWDAFVPWNYKTDLLGIFVVAPLLIASSFILSSLCFKVIRSTK' A
#
# COMPACT_ATOMS: atom_id res chain seq x y z
N MET A 1 24.30 -0.80 -13.66
CA MET A 1 23.64 -1.70 -12.68
C MET A 1 23.17 -0.96 -11.43
N VAL A 2 24.06 -0.30 -10.67
CA VAL A 2 23.73 0.38 -9.41
C VAL A 2 22.57 1.39 -9.52
N LYS A 3 22.55 2.22 -10.58
CA LYS A 3 21.47 3.19 -10.81
C LYS A 3 20.09 2.56 -10.97
N VAL A 4 20.00 1.40 -11.63
CA VAL A 4 18.74 0.67 -11.86
C VAL A 4 18.26 0.03 -10.56
N ILE A 5 19.18 -0.53 -9.78
CA ILE A 5 18.90 -1.11 -8.46
C ILE A 5 18.39 -0.02 -7.52
N LEU A 6 19.05 1.14 -7.50
CA LEU A 6 18.66 2.28 -6.67
C LEU A 6 17.24 2.78 -7.00
N GLN A 7 16.90 2.89 -8.30
CA GLN A 7 15.54 3.26 -8.70
C GLN A 7 14.48 2.28 -8.21
N LYS A 8 14.76 0.96 -8.31
CA LYS A 8 13.84 -0.07 -7.80
C LYS A 8 13.68 0.00 -6.28
N ILE A 9 14.77 0.26 -5.55
CA ILE A 9 14.72 0.44 -4.09
C ILE A 9 13.88 1.65 -3.73
N ILE A 10 14.09 2.80 -4.39
CA ILE A 10 13.31 4.02 -4.14
C ILE A 10 11.82 3.78 -4.42
N TYR A 11 11.49 3.12 -5.53
CA TYR A 11 10.12 2.75 -5.87
C TYR A 11 9.48 1.87 -4.79
N PHE A 12 10.21 0.86 -4.32
CA PHE A 12 9.73 -0.05 -3.29
C PHE A 12 9.53 0.66 -1.94
N VAL A 13 10.49 1.48 -1.51
CA VAL A 13 10.38 2.30 -0.29
C VAL A 13 9.18 3.23 -0.37
N PHE A 14 8.96 3.88 -1.51
CA PHE A 14 7.80 4.75 -1.71
C PHE A 14 6.48 3.96 -1.67
N THR A 15 6.44 2.78 -2.28
CA THR A 15 5.28 1.87 -2.23
C THR A 15 4.98 1.43 -0.79
N LEU A 16 6.02 1.12 0.00
CA LEU A 16 5.88 0.77 1.42
C LEU A 16 5.29 1.93 2.24
N ILE A 17 5.74 3.16 2.00
CA ILE A 17 5.18 4.34 2.67
C ILE A 17 3.69 4.47 2.38
N ILE A 18 3.29 4.33 1.10
CA ILE A 18 1.87 4.36 0.70
C ILE A 18 1.09 3.24 1.40
N PHE A 19 1.63 2.02 1.42
CA PHE A 19 1.00 0.90 2.09
C PHE A 19 0.79 1.16 3.58
N ILE A 20 1.80 1.68 4.30
CA ILE A 20 1.70 2.00 5.73
C ILE A 20 0.59 3.03 5.99
N VAL A 21 0.49 4.06 5.15
CA VAL A 21 -0.57 5.08 5.26
C VAL A 21 -1.94 4.45 5.03
N LEU A 22 -2.10 3.68 3.95
CA LEU A 22 -3.34 2.97 3.62
C LEU A 22 -3.76 2.00 4.73
N TRP A 23 -2.80 1.23 5.24
CA TRP A 23 -3.02 0.29 6.34
C TRP A 23 -3.49 1.00 7.59
N LYS A 24 -2.84 2.10 7.99
CA LYS A 24 -3.21 2.86 9.18
C LYS A 24 -4.60 3.48 9.07
N VAL A 25 -4.97 3.96 7.89
CA VAL A 25 -6.33 4.45 7.62
C VAL A 25 -7.32 3.29 7.72
N MET A 26 -7.04 2.17 7.07
CA MET A 26 -7.89 0.99 7.12
C MET A 26 -8.06 0.46 8.54
N SER A 27 -6.99 0.38 9.36
CA SER A 27 -7.10 -0.06 10.76
C SER A 27 -8.04 0.83 11.56
N LYS A 28 -7.99 2.16 11.38
CA LYS A 28 -8.95 3.07 12.03
C LYS A 28 -10.40 2.82 11.60
N PHE A 29 -10.62 2.57 10.31
CA PHE A 29 -11.95 2.19 9.81
C PHE A 29 -12.37 0.82 10.35
N TRP A 30 -11.45 -0.13 10.41
CA TRP A 30 -11.68 -1.48 10.91
C TRP A 30 -12.12 -1.45 12.37
N ASP A 31 -11.38 -0.74 13.22
CA ASP A 31 -11.70 -0.60 14.64
C ASP A 31 -13.03 0.10 14.89
N ALA A 32 -13.45 1.01 13.99
CA ALA A 32 -14.70 1.75 14.12
C ALA A 32 -15.94 0.96 13.65
N PHE A 33 -15.79 0.10 12.64
CA PHE A 33 -16.93 -0.52 11.94
C PHE A 33 -16.97 -2.05 12.02
N VAL A 34 -15.86 -2.71 12.36
CA VAL A 34 -15.74 -4.17 12.33
C VAL A 34 -15.57 -4.71 13.74
N PRO A 35 -16.45 -5.63 14.18
CA PRO A 35 -16.29 -6.29 15.47
C PRO A 35 -15.02 -7.13 15.50
N TRP A 36 -14.29 -7.07 16.60
CA TRP A 36 -13.11 -7.89 16.86
C TRP A 36 -13.55 -9.36 17.06
N ASN A 37 -13.37 -10.16 16.01
CA ASN A 37 -13.59 -11.61 16.06
C ASN A 37 -12.64 -12.31 15.08
N TYR A 38 -12.38 -13.59 15.31
CA TYR A 38 -11.40 -14.33 14.51
C TYR A 38 -11.74 -14.38 13.01
N LYS A 39 -13.02 -14.38 12.62
CA LYS A 39 -13.43 -14.42 11.21
C LYS A 39 -13.14 -13.09 10.51
N THR A 40 -13.40 -11.97 11.19
CA THR A 40 -13.11 -10.64 10.64
C THR A 40 -11.61 -10.41 10.60
N ASP A 41 -10.86 -10.82 11.60
CA ASP A 41 -9.40 -10.70 11.58
C ASP A 41 -8.77 -11.47 10.42
N LEU A 42 -9.28 -12.69 10.13
CA LEU A 42 -8.89 -13.45 8.96
C LEU A 42 -9.23 -12.70 7.64
N LEU A 43 -10.37 -12.04 7.55
CA LEU A 43 -10.70 -11.20 6.39
C LEU A 43 -9.74 -10.00 6.26
N GLY A 44 -9.37 -9.38 7.38
CA GLY A 44 -8.40 -8.29 7.42
C GLY A 44 -7.05 -8.71 6.84
N ILE A 45 -6.58 -9.91 7.16
CA ILE A 45 -5.28 -10.41 6.73
C ILE A 45 -5.34 -11.00 5.31
N PHE A 46 -6.35 -11.81 4.99
CA PHE A 46 -6.38 -12.57 3.73
C PHE A 46 -7.07 -11.84 2.57
N VAL A 47 -7.90 -10.84 2.85
CA VAL A 47 -8.61 -10.08 1.81
C VAL A 47 -8.11 -8.64 1.80
N VAL A 48 -8.15 -7.96 2.94
CA VAL A 48 -7.90 -6.53 3.00
C VAL A 48 -6.41 -6.21 2.81
N ALA A 49 -5.50 -6.93 3.45
CA ALA A 49 -4.07 -6.71 3.25
C ALA A 49 -3.62 -6.89 1.78
N PRO A 50 -3.95 -7.99 1.06
CA PRO A 50 -3.63 -8.11 -0.36
C PRO A 50 -4.21 -6.99 -1.21
N LEU A 51 -5.43 -6.54 -0.90
CA LEU A 51 -6.10 -5.46 -1.64
C LEU A 51 -5.42 -4.11 -1.42
N LEU A 52 -4.96 -3.83 -0.19
CA LEU A 52 -4.17 -2.64 0.13
C LEU A 52 -2.77 -2.70 -0.49
N ILE A 53 -2.15 -3.88 -0.57
CA ILE A 53 -0.87 -4.08 -1.27
C ILE A 53 -1.05 -3.77 -2.76
N ALA A 54 -2.03 -4.38 -3.43
CA ALA A 54 -2.30 -4.10 -4.83
C ALA A 54 -2.56 -2.60 -5.07
N SER A 55 -3.35 -1.98 -4.19
CA SER A 55 -3.65 -0.55 -4.26
C SER A 55 -2.39 0.31 -4.09
N SER A 56 -1.48 -0.04 -3.17
CA SER A 56 -0.25 0.73 -2.95
C SER A 56 0.68 0.69 -4.16
N PHE A 57 0.80 -0.46 -4.83
CA PHE A 57 1.55 -0.60 -6.07
C PHE A 57 0.94 0.22 -7.22
N ILE A 58 -0.39 0.19 -7.37
CA ILE A 58 -1.09 0.99 -8.39
C ILE A 58 -0.85 2.48 -8.12
N LEU A 59 -1.06 2.93 -6.87
CA LEU A 59 -0.92 4.33 -6.51
C LEU A 59 0.53 4.82 -6.67
N SER A 60 1.50 4.01 -6.26
CA SER A 60 2.92 4.30 -6.48
C SER A 60 3.22 4.45 -7.98
N SER A 61 2.75 3.51 -8.80
CA SER A 61 2.95 3.55 -10.25
C SER A 61 2.36 4.82 -10.87
N LEU A 62 1.17 5.25 -10.43
CA LEU A 62 0.51 6.46 -10.89
C LEU A 62 1.30 7.71 -10.49
N CYS A 63 1.75 7.81 -9.23
CA CYS A 63 2.59 8.92 -8.78
C CYS A 63 3.85 9.06 -9.64
N PHE A 64 4.59 7.97 -9.86
CA PHE A 64 5.80 7.99 -10.69
C PHE A 64 5.49 8.31 -12.16
N LYS A 65 4.35 7.82 -12.70
CA LYS A 65 3.90 8.15 -14.05
C LYS A 65 3.62 9.65 -14.20
N VAL A 66 2.91 10.25 -13.24
CA VAL A 66 2.61 11.69 -13.23
C VAL A 66 3.88 12.51 -13.11
N ILE A 67 4.76 12.19 -12.15
CA ILE A 67 6.05 12.90 -11.98
C ILE A 67 6.89 12.88 -13.26
N ARG A 68 6.86 11.76 -14.00
CA ARG A 68 7.58 11.63 -15.27
C ARG A 68 6.91 12.38 -16.42
N SER A 69 5.58 12.51 -16.40
CA SER A 69 4.80 13.20 -17.43
C SER A 69 4.76 14.72 -17.27
N THR A 70 5.08 15.23 -16.08
CA THR A 70 5.13 16.67 -15.77
C THR A 70 6.52 17.29 -16.02
N LYS A 71 7.51 16.48 -16.44
CA LYS A 71 8.80 16.96 -16.96
C LYS A 71 8.80 17.01 -18.48
#